data_AF-A0A958RKV8-F1
#
_entry.id   AF-A0A958RKV8-F1
#
_cell.length_a   1.000
_cell.length_b   1.000
_cell.length_c   1.000
_cell.angle_alpha   90.00
_cell.angle_beta   90.00
_cell.angle_gamma   90.00
#
_symmetry.space_group_name_H-M   'P 1'
#
loop_
_entity.id
_entity.type
_entity.pdbx_description
1 polymer ?
#
loop_
_entity_poly.entity_id
_entity_poly.type
_entity_poly.pdbx_seq_one_letter_code
_entity_poly.pdbx_strand_id
1 'polypeptide(L)'
;MKQISMDMDSLDTLDAPNDEEIVDEDKGPQVYTVSELNGGIRELLEGAFPLIWIQWEISSFKAHQASGHYYYSLKDKKAQV
;
A
#
# COMPACT_ATOMS: atom_id res chain seq x y z
N MET A 1 34.01 46.65 42.87
CA MET A 1 33.75 45.64 43.92
C MET A 1 32.48 44.90 43.50
N LYS A 2 32.39 43.58 43.29
CA LYS A 2 33.23 42.42 43.61
C LYS A 2 33.61 41.65 42.33
N GLN A 3 34.77 41.03 42.39
CA GLN A 3 35.22 39.93 41.55
C GLN A 3 35.27 38.70 42.46
N ILE A 4 34.88 37.52 41.99
CA ILE A 4 35.39 36.21 42.42
C ILE A 4 35.21 35.23 41.24
N SER A 5 36.33 34.61 40.89
CA SER A 5 36.54 33.46 40.01
C SER A 5 36.10 32.17 40.70
N MET A 6 35.75 31.14 39.92
CA MET A 6 35.77 29.71 40.28
C MET A 6 35.24 28.95 39.06
N ASP A 7 35.72 27.78 38.67
CA ASP A 7 37.07 27.27 38.45
C ASP A 7 36.89 26.24 37.32
N MET A 8 37.98 25.96 36.63
CA MET A 8 38.11 24.93 35.60
C MET A 8 37.95 23.54 36.23
N ASP A 9 36.88 22.82 35.92
CA ASP A 9 36.79 21.38 36.20
C ASP A 9 35.88 20.65 35.18
N SER A 10 36.34 19.49 34.72
CA SER A 10 35.73 18.54 33.75
C SER A 10 35.64 19.03 32.29
N LEU A 11 36.67 18.90 31.45
CA LEU A 11 37.24 17.69 30.83
C LEU A 11 36.23 16.89 29.98
N ASP A 12 36.60 16.70 28.70
CA ASP A 12 36.35 15.55 27.80
C ASP A 12 34.97 14.87 27.84
N THR A 13 34.22 14.77 26.75
CA THR A 13 34.61 14.02 25.54
C THR A 13 33.78 14.46 24.34
N LEU A 14 34.43 14.50 23.17
CA LEU A 14 33.77 14.25 21.89
C LEU A 14 33.20 12.83 21.95
N ASP A 15 31.89 12.63 21.84
CA ASP A 15 31.38 11.36 21.33
C ASP A 15 30.01 11.51 20.64
N ALA A 16 30.03 11.07 19.39
CA ALA A 16 28.99 10.77 18.40
C ALA A 16 27.71 11.66 18.28
N PRO A 17 27.31 12.04 17.05
CA PRO A 17 25.89 12.25 16.79
C PRO A 17 25.18 10.95 17.16
N ASN A 18 24.25 11.03 18.11
CA ASN A 18 23.47 9.91 18.59
C ASN A 18 23.01 9.10 17.38
N ASP A 19 23.37 7.81 17.39
CA ASP A 19 22.93 6.80 16.47
C ASP A 19 21.39 6.84 16.40
N GLU A 20 20.83 7.64 15.48
CA GLU A 20 19.54 7.31 14.90
C GLU A 20 19.80 6.02 14.16
N GLU A 21 19.65 4.93 14.91
CA GLU A 21 19.54 3.57 14.47
C GLU A 21 18.74 3.60 13.17
N ILE A 22 19.43 3.45 12.03
CA ILE A 22 18.78 3.19 10.76
C ILE A 22 18.23 1.78 10.92
N VAL A 23 17.07 1.70 11.55
CA VAL A 23 16.21 0.54 11.48
C VAL A 23 15.70 0.53 10.04
N ASP A 24 16.53 -0.03 9.15
CA ASP A 24 16.01 -0.69 7.96
C ASP A 24 15.17 -1.85 8.49
N GLU A 25 13.95 -1.54 8.96
CA GLU A 25 12.88 -2.50 9.08
C GLU A 25 12.68 -3.01 7.66
N ASP A 26 13.35 -4.11 7.34
CA ASP A 26 13.02 -5.01 6.24
C ASP A 26 11.64 -5.59 6.53
N LYS A 27 10.63 -4.72 6.47
CA LYS A 27 9.24 -5.08 6.33
C LYS A 27 9.19 -5.74 4.97
N GLY A 28 9.30 -7.07 5.01
CA GLY A 28 9.11 -7.93 3.85
C GLY A 28 7.85 -7.54 3.08
N PRO A 29 7.73 -8.00 1.82
CA PRO A 29 6.74 -7.49 0.88
C PRO A 29 5.36 -7.39 1.50
N GLN A 30 4.73 -6.22 1.37
CA GLN A 30 3.41 -5.99 1.94
C GLN A 30 2.40 -6.96 1.32
N VAL A 31 1.82 -7.82 2.16
CA VAL A 31 0.83 -8.81 1.75
C VAL A 31 -0.57 -8.20 1.86
N TYR A 32 -1.26 -8.12 0.74
CA TYR A 32 -2.66 -7.67 0.69
C TYR A 32 -3.60 -8.86 0.72
N THR A 33 -4.68 -8.74 1.48
CA THR A 33 -5.84 -9.60 1.29
C THR A 33 -6.51 -9.31 -0.05
N VAL A 34 -7.26 -10.29 -0.56
CA VAL A 34 -8.05 -10.11 -1.80
C VAL A 34 -9.02 -8.94 -1.67
N SER A 35 -9.61 -8.74 -0.49
CA SER A 35 -10.54 -7.65 -0.22
C SER A 35 -9.85 -6.28 -0.26
N GLU A 36 -8.66 -6.14 0.32
CA GLU A 36 -7.90 -4.89 0.29
C GLU A 36 -7.46 -4.55 -1.14
N LEU A 37 -6.96 -5.53 -1.88
CA LEU A 37 -6.56 -5.34 -3.27
C LEU A 37 -7.75 -4.91 -4.14
N ASN A 38 -8.89 -5.62 -4.01
CA ASN A 38 -10.10 -5.29 -4.78
C ASN A 38 -10.68 -3.93 -4.39
N GLY A 39 -10.59 -3.56 -3.10
CA GLY A 39 -10.98 -2.23 -2.63
C GLY A 39 -10.16 -1.13 -3.30
N GLY A 40 -8.83 -1.26 -3.30
CA GLY A 40 -7.94 -0.28 -3.95
C GLY A 40 -8.15 -0.20 -5.46
N ILE A 41 -8.31 -1.34 -6.14
CA ILE A 41 -8.61 -1.37 -7.59
C ILE A 41 -9.93 -0.63 -7.88
N ARG A 42 -10.96 -0.87 -7.06
CA ARG A 42 -12.26 -0.22 -7.22
C ARG A 42 -12.16 1.29 -7.09
N GLU A 43 -11.50 1.79 -6.04
CA GLU A 43 -11.33 3.24 -5.83
C GLU A 43 -10.59 3.90 -6.99
N LEU A 44 -9.54 3.26 -7.51
CA LEU A 44 -8.81 3.75 -8.67
C LEU A 44 -9.66 3.80 -9.94
N LEU A 45 -10.45 2.75 -10.20
CA LEU A 45 -11.31 2.70 -11.38
C LEU A 45 -12.45 3.71 -11.30
N GLU A 46 -13.12 3.82 -10.15
CA GLU A 46 -14.21 4.78 -9.93
C GLU A 46 -13.73 6.23 -10.01
N GLY A 47 -12.50 6.52 -9.53
CA GLY A 47 -11.91 7.85 -9.60
C GLY A 47 -11.40 8.23 -10.99
N ALA A 48 -10.84 7.28 -11.74
CA ALA A 48 -10.23 7.56 -13.05
C ALA A 48 -11.22 7.51 -14.23
N PHE A 49 -12.32 6.75 -14.12
CA PHE A 49 -13.23 6.48 -15.23
C PHE A 49 -14.69 6.77 -14.86
N PRO A 50 -15.19 8.00 -15.07
CA PRO A 50 -16.53 8.39 -14.64
C PRO A 50 -17.67 7.63 -15.37
N LEU A 51 -17.48 7.27 -16.65
CA LEU A 51 -18.38 6.38 -17.39
C LEU A 51 -17.65 5.80 -18.61
N ILE A 52 -17.56 4.47 -18.71
CA ILE A 52 -16.97 3.79 -19.86
C ILE A 52 -17.91 2.74 -20.44
N TRP A 53 -17.84 2.60 -21.75
CA TRP A 53 -18.47 1.50 -22.47
C TRP A 53 -17.39 0.52 -22.88
N ILE A 54 -17.57 -0.75 -22.55
CA ILE A 54 -16.67 -1.81 -22.95
C ILE A 54 -17.42 -2.64 -24.00
N GLN A 55 -16.70 -3.15 -24.99
CA GLN A 55 -17.20 -4.19 -25.88
C GLN A 55 -16.42 -5.47 -25.61
N TRP A 56 -17.12 -6.55 -25.33
CA TRP A 56 -16.52 -7.83 -24.99
C TRP A 56 -17.45 -8.97 -25.39
N GLU A 57 -16.94 -10.20 -25.36
CA GLU A 57 -17.73 -11.41 -25.52
C GLU A 57 -17.86 -12.17 -24.19
N ILE A 58 -19.01 -12.77 -23.96
CA ILE A 58 -19.27 -13.58 -22.76
C ILE A 58 -18.82 -15.02 -23.04
N SER A 59 -18.19 -15.63 -22.04
CA SER A 59 -17.78 -17.04 -22.07
C SER A 59 -18.09 -17.75 -20.75
N SER A 60 -18.06 -19.08 -20.78
CA SER A 60 -18.22 -19.95 -19.59
C SER A 60 -19.45 -19.61 -18.73
N PHE A 61 -20.56 -19.20 -19.36
CA PHE A 61 -21.76 -18.80 -18.66
C PHE A 61 -22.42 -19.99 -17.95
N LYS A 62 -22.66 -19.85 -16.65
CA LYS A 62 -23.35 -20.83 -15.81
C LYS A 62 -24.41 -20.14 -14.96
N ALA A 63 -25.65 -20.59 -15.11
CA ALA A 63 -26.77 -20.15 -14.29
C ALA A 63 -26.98 -21.12 -13.12
N HIS A 64 -26.75 -20.66 -11.90
CA HIS A 64 -26.99 -21.45 -10.71
C HIS A 64 -28.36 -21.12 -10.13
N GLN A 65 -29.42 -21.75 -10.67
CA GLN A 65 -30.81 -21.40 -10.35
C GLN A 65 -31.17 -21.53 -8.86
N ALA A 66 -30.48 -22.41 -8.13
CA ALA A 66 -30.72 -22.58 -6.69
C ALA A 66 -30.26 -21.39 -5.84
N SER A 67 -29.26 -20.62 -6.29
CA SER A 67 -28.76 -19.42 -5.59
C SER A 67 -29.14 -18.12 -6.29
N GLY A 68 -29.65 -18.19 -7.52
CA GLY A 68 -29.98 -17.02 -8.33
C GLY A 68 -28.76 -16.29 -8.89
N HIS A 69 -27.56 -16.87 -8.78
CA HIS A 69 -26.32 -16.26 -9.28
C HIS A 69 -25.95 -16.78 -10.67
N TYR A 70 -25.41 -15.88 -11.49
CA TYR A 70 -24.82 -16.18 -12.79
C TYR A 70 -23.32 -15.96 -12.71
N TYR A 71 -22.56 -16.95 -13.18
CA TYR A 71 -21.11 -16.87 -13.30
C TYR A 71 -20.74 -16.89 -14.77
N TYR A 72 -19.86 -15.99 -15.18
CA TYR A 72 -19.36 -15.91 -16.54
C TYR A 72 -18.03 -15.18 -16.54
N SER A 73 -17.28 -15.32 -17.64
CA SER A 73 -16.06 -14.54 -17.89
C SER A 73 -16.25 -13.63 -19.09
N LEU A 74 -15.69 -12.43 -19.00
CA LEU A 74 -15.69 -11.43 -20.07
C LEU A 74 -14.34 -11.48 -20.79
N LYS A 75 -14.33 -11.55 -22.13
CA LYS A 75 -13.08 -11.61 -22.88
C LYS A 75 -13.08 -10.75 -24.14
N ASP A 76 -11.89 -10.46 -24.62
CA ASP A 76 -11.60 -9.92 -25.95
C ASP A 76 -10.43 -10.69 -26.59
N LYS A 77 -9.79 -10.13 -27.63
CA LYS A 77 -8.68 -10.81 -28.33
C LYS A 77 -7.40 -10.92 -27.50
N LYS A 78 -7.24 -10.13 -26.44
CA LYS A 78 -5.99 -9.96 -25.68
C LYS A 78 -6.15 -10.16 -24.17
N ALA A 79 -7.38 -10.17 -23.65
CA ALA A 79 -7.65 -10.25 -22.23
C ALA A 79 -8.93 -11.06 -21.91
N GLN A 80 -8.98 -11.58 -20.68
CA GLN A 80 -10.15 -12.22 -20.09
C GLN A 80 -10.19 -11.93 -18.58
N VAL A 81 -11.39 -11.71 -18.04
CA VAL A 81 -11.68 -11.52 -16.61
C VAL A 81 -12.83 -12.43 -16.19
#